data_AF-A0A0D0HKT7-F1
#
_entry.id   AF-A0A0D0HKT7-F1
#
_cell.length_a   1.000
_cell.length_b   1.000
_cell.length_c   1.000
_cell.angle_alpha   90.00
_cell.angle_beta   90.00
_cell.angle_gamma   90.00
#
_symmetry.space_group_name_H-M   'P 1'
#
loop_
_entity.id
_entity.type
_entity.pdbx_description
1 polymer ?
#
loop_
_entity_poly.entity_id
_entity_poly.type
_entity_poly.pdbx_seq_one_letter_code
_entity_poly.pdbx_strand_id
1 'polypeptide(L)' 'MTKDGIVVYYGLYEIAPYAAGIREFLIPFSTLRPYMKTKLAQ' A
#
# COMPACT_ATOMS: atom_id res chain seq x y z
N MET A 1 -5.60 -5.98 -1.83
CA MET A 1 -6.44 -4.86 -1.36
C MET A 1 -7.39 -5.39 -0.30
N THR A 2 -7.51 -4.73 0.84
CA THR A 2 -8.47 -5.11 1.88
C THR A 2 -9.72 -4.24 1.75
N LYS A 3 -10.75 -4.50 2.55
CA LYS A 3 -11.95 -3.63 2.60
C LYS A 3 -11.60 -2.21 3.07
N ASP A 4 -10.54 -2.06 3.87
CA ASP A 4 -10.20 -0.81 4.56
C ASP A 4 -9.09 0.00 3.88
N GLY A 5 -8.29 -0.63 3.01
CA GLY A 5 -7.17 0.05 2.37
C GLY A 5 -6.34 -0.77 1.38
N ILE A 6 -5.22 -0.18 0.99
CA ILE A 6 -4.19 -0.83 0.16
C ILE A 6 -3.08 -1.31 1.09
N VAL A 7 -2.68 -2.56 0.95
CA VAL A 7 -1.49 -3.10 1.64
C VAL A 7 -0.34 -3.12 0.65
N VAL A 8 0.75 -2.44 0.99
CA VAL A 8 1.99 -2.45 0.22
C VAL A 8 2.94 -3.45 0.85
N TYR A 9 3.43 -4.37 0.01
CA TYR A 9 4.39 -5.41 0.39
C TYR A 9 5.76 -5.06 -0.15
N TYR A 10 6.76 -5.11 0.71
CA TYR A 10 8.17 -4.98 0.33
C TYR A 10 8.87 -6.32 0.52
N GLY A 11 9.60 -6.76 -0.51
CA GLY A 11 10.39 -7.97 -0.46
C GLY A 11 11.56 -7.87 0.53
N LEU A 12 12.21 -9.01 0.73
CA LEU A 12 13.43 -9.06 1.54
C LEU A 12 14.51 -8.18 0.91
N TYR A 13 15.27 -7.45 1.74
CA TYR A 13 16.32 -6.51 1.33
C TYR A 13 15.85 -5.29 0.52
N GLU A 14 14.56 -5.14 0.24
CA GLU A 14 14.07 -4.03 -0.59
C GLU A 14 14.19 -2.69 0.14
N ILE A 15 13.78 -2.65 1.41
CA ILE A 15 13.82 -1.46 2.26
C ILE A 15 14.38 -1.71 3.67
N ALA A 16 14.65 -2.97 4.02
CA ALA A 16 15.14 -3.38 5.34
C ALA A 16 15.97 -4.67 5.26
N PRO A 17 16.89 -4.93 6.21
CA PRO A 17 17.65 -6.17 6.26
C PRO A 17 16.76 -7.41 6.31
N TYR A 18 17.26 -8.54 5.86
CA TYR A 18 16.53 -9.81 5.87
C TYR A 18 15.92 -10.19 7.23
N ALA A 19 16.62 -9.90 8.33
CA ALA A 19 16.13 -10.16 9.68
C ALA A 19 14.80 -9.44 10.00
N ALA A 20 14.49 -8.35 9.29
CA ALA A 20 13.24 -7.61 9.43
C ALA A 20 12.05 -8.27 8.70
N GLY A 21 12.32 -9.31 7.89
CA GLY A 21 11.33 -10.05 7.11
C GLY A 21 10.72 -9.24 5.97
N ILE A 22 9.62 -9.77 5.41
CA ILE A 22 8.76 -9.05 4.47
C ILE A 22 8.06 -7.93 5.24
N ARG A 23 8.09 -6.71 4.71
CA ARG A 23 7.47 -5.54 5.36
C ARG A 23 6.12 -5.24 4.71
N GLU A 24 5.10 -5.09 5.54
CA GLU A 24 3.74 -4.78 5.13
C GLU A 24 3.32 -3.43 5.70
N PHE A 25 2.75 -2.57 4.85
CA PHE A 25 2.20 -1.28 5.25
C PHE A 25 0.77 -1.14 4.75
N LEU A 26 -0.17 -1.02 5.69
CA LEU A 26 -1.55 -0.69 5.38
C LEU A 26 -1.69 0.82 5.20
N ILE A 27 -2.13 1.24 4.02
CA ILE A 27 -2.50 2.61 3.74
C ILE A 27 -4.03 2.67 3.65
N PRO A 28 -4.71 3.31 4.63
CA PRO A 28 -6.17 3.42 4.63
C PRO A 28 -6.69 4.18 3.42
N PHE A 29 -7.83 3.75 2.86
CA PHE A 29 -8.49 4.51 1.80
C PHE A 29 -8.89 5.90 2.25
N SER A 30 -9.16 6.09 3.55
CA SER A 30 -9.49 7.39 4.11
C SER A 30 -8.44 8.45 3.78
N THR A 31 -7.16 8.07 3.81
CA THR A 31 -5.98 8.89 3.48
C THR A 31 -5.72 8.99 1.98
N LEU A 32 -6.02 7.93 1.21
CA LEU A 32 -5.76 7.89 -0.24
C LEU A 32 -6.82 8.62 -1.08
N ARG A 33 -8.07 8.72 -0.59
CA ARG A 33 -9.20 9.38 -1.28
C ARG A 33 -8.85 10.66 -2.05
N PRO A 34 -8.18 11.68 -1.47
CA PRO A 34 -7.87 12.91 -2.20
C PRO A 34 -6.87 12.73 -3.36
N TYR A 35 -6.10 11.65 -3.36
CA TYR A 35 -5.05 11.37 -4.36
C TYR A 35 -5.49 10.35 -5.42
N MET A 36 -6.63 9.69 -5.22
CA MET A 36 -7.14 8.69 -6.16
C MET A 36 -7.77 9.35 -7.38
N LYS A 37 -7.19 9.10 -8.56
CA LYS A 37 -7.85 9.45 -9.82
C LYS A 37 -9.00 8.49 -10.06
N THR A 38 -10.23 8.98 -10.00
CA THR A 38 -11.37 8.24 -10.56
C THR A 38 -11.25 8.36 -12.08
N LYS A 39 -11.26 7.23 -12.81
CA LYS A 39 -11.47 7.28 -14.26
C LYS A 39 -12.81 7.97 -14.48
N LEU A 40 -12.79 9.23 -14.89
CA LEU A 40 -13.92 9.83 -15.60
C LEU A 40 -14.02 9.03 -16.89
N ALA A 41 -14.90 8.04 -16.92
CA ALA A 41 -15.23 7.35 -18.16
C ALA A 41 -15.92 8.39 -19.05
N GLN A 42 -15.21 8.85 -20.09
CA GLN A 42 -15.82 9.45 -21.28
C GLN A 42 -16.19 8.34 -22.24
#